data_AF-A0A6N7XK27-F1
#
_entry.id   AF-A0A6N7XK27-F1
#
_cell.length_a   1.000
_cell.length_b   1.000
_cell.length_c   1.000
_cell.angle_alpha   90.00
_cell.angle_beta   90.00
_cell.angle_gamma   90.00
#
_symmetry.space_group_name_H-M   'P 1'
#
loop_
_entity.id
_entity.type
_entity.pdbx_description
1 polymer ?
#
loop_
_entity_poly.entity_id
_entity_poly.type
_entity_poly.pdbx_seq_one_letter_code
_entity_poly.pdbx_strand_id
1 'polypeptide(L)'
;MYEEYLGEGYHDKVRKMLTVDETLLPNSVIDADLNIDGMKQLLAPSMDKMTSLGKKIDTEEKFNQLANAGIYYLCGILCMAMKSRTSAPPFNVKKYQKNWDKKQKGYMAKGNKIMQGLMMK
;
A
#
# COMPACT_ATOMS: atom_id res chain seq x y z
N MET A 1 -7.40 2.34 -13.81
CA MET A 1 -6.43 3.46 -13.88
C MET A 1 -5.14 3.14 -13.13
N TYR A 2 -5.16 2.75 -11.85
CA TYR A 2 -3.91 2.41 -11.13
C TYR A 2 -3.38 0.99 -11.36
N GLU A 3 -4.16 0.11 -12.01
CA GLU A 3 -3.74 -1.26 -12.33
C GLU A 3 -2.48 -1.32 -13.19
N GLU A 4 -2.26 -0.34 -14.07
CA GLU A 4 -1.04 -0.21 -14.86
C GLU A 4 0.22 -0.05 -13.98
N TYR A 5 0.07 0.51 -12.78
CA TYR A 5 1.16 0.79 -11.85
C TYR A 5 1.22 -0.17 -10.66
N LEU A 6 0.07 -0.68 -10.22
CA LEU A 6 -0.08 -1.49 -9.02
C LEU A 6 -0.34 -2.98 -9.33
N GLY A 7 -0.52 -3.30 -10.61
CA GLY A 7 -0.90 -4.62 -11.12
C GLY A 7 -2.41 -4.78 -11.27
N GLU A 8 -2.82 -5.56 -12.25
CA GLU A 8 -4.21 -5.96 -12.46
C GLU A 8 -4.78 -6.65 -11.20
N GLY A 9 -6.01 -6.31 -10.82
CA GLY A 9 -6.65 -6.89 -9.63
C GLY A 9 -6.02 -6.47 -8.30
N TYR A 10 -5.31 -5.34 -8.24
CA TYR A 10 -4.67 -4.89 -6.99
C TYR A 10 -5.67 -4.65 -5.85
N HIS A 11 -6.92 -4.29 -6.13
CA HIS A 11 -7.95 -4.13 -5.10
C HIS A 11 -8.12 -5.42 -4.28
N ASP A 12 -8.21 -6.56 -4.96
CA ASP A 12 -8.38 -7.86 -4.32
C ASP A 12 -7.11 -8.28 -3.59
N LYS A 13 -5.94 -7.98 -4.15
CA LYS A 13 -4.66 -8.16 -3.47
C LYS A 13 -4.60 -7.36 -2.16
N VAL A 14 -4.98 -6.09 -2.18
CA VAL A 14 -5.02 -5.21 -1.00
C VAL A 14 -5.99 -5.76 0.05
N ARG A 15 -7.21 -6.13 -0.35
CA ARG A 15 -8.20 -6.75 0.55
C ARG A 15 -7.69 -8.04 1.19
N LYS A 16 -7.10 -8.92 0.39
CA LYS A 16 -6.49 -10.18 0.85
C LYS A 16 -5.38 -9.92 1.85
N MET A 17 -4.49 -8.96 1.57
CA MET A 17 -3.43 -8.56 2.48
C MET A 17 -4.01 -8.04 3.80
N LEU A 18 -4.97 -7.12 3.73
CA LEU A 18 -5.62 -6.54 4.89
C LEU A 18 -6.58 -7.49 5.61
N THR A 19 -6.91 -8.64 5.00
CA THR A 19 -7.86 -9.67 5.47
C THR A 19 -9.25 -9.08 5.72
N VAL A 20 -9.74 -8.30 4.76
CA VAL A 20 -11.05 -7.62 4.77
C VAL A 20 -11.79 -7.89 3.46
N ASP A 21 -13.10 -7.65 3.45
CA ASP A 21 -13.94 -7.77 2.26
C ASP A 21 -14.24 -6.41 1.62
N GLU A 22 -14.87 -6.46 0.44
CA GLU A 22 -15.29 -5.28 -0.32
C GLU A 22 -16.32 -4.42 0.43
N THR A 23 -17.17 -5.03 1.25
CA THR A 23 -18.17 -4.29 2.04
C THR A 23 -17.48 -3.34 3.03
N LEU A 24 -16.43 -3.80 3.71
CA LEU A 24 -15.63 -2.96 4.60
C LEU A 24 -14.70 -2.02 3.80
N LEU A 25 -14.06 -2.52 2.74
CA LEU A 25 -13.06 -1.81 1.96
C LEU A 25 -13.44 -1.83 0.46
N PRO A 26 -14.36 -0.94 0.03
CA PRO A 26 -14.75 -0.84 -1.37
C PRO A 26 -13.64 -0.21 -2.21
N ASN A 27 -13.68 -0.40 -3.53
CA ASN A 27 -12.69 0.18 -4.46
C ASN A 27 -12.59 1.71 -4.28
N SER A 28 -13.71 2.39 -4.06
CA SER A 28 -13.75 3.84 -3.83
C SER A 28 -12.95 4.32 -2.61
N VAL A 29 -12.75 3.46 -1.60
CA VAL A 29 -11.88 3.78 -0.46
C VAL A 29 -10.43 3.51 -0.80
N ILE A 30 -10.12 2.41 -1.49
CA ILE A 30 -8.74 2.09 -1.92
C ILE A 30 -8.22 3.19 -2.85
N ASP A 31 -9.05 3.64 -3.78
CA ASP A 31 -8.71 4.58 -4.84
C ASP A 31 -8.93 6.04 -4.47
N ALA A 32 -9.37 6.31 -3.24
CA ALA A 32 -9.52 7.68 -2.76
C ALA A 32 -8.18 8.42 -2.91
N ASP A 33 -8.22 9.63 -3.46
CA ASP A 33 -7.03 10.43 -3.77
C ASP A 33 -6.07 10.52 -2.58
N LEU A 34 -6.59 10.73 -1.36
CA LEU A 34 -5.80 10.78 -0.14
C LEU A 34 -4.94 9.53 0.08
N ASN A 35 -5.48 8.35 -0.25
CA ASN A 35 -4.79 7.07 -0.05
C ASN A 35 -3.76 6.81 -1.15
N ILE A 36 -4.13 7.09 -2.40
CA ILE A 36 -3.24 6.91 -3.54
C ILE A 36 -2.10 7.94 -3.52
N ASP A 37 -2.41 9.21 -3.30
CA ASP A 37 -1.40 10.26 -3.25
C ASP A 37 -0.52 10.13 -2.01
N GLY A 38 -1.08 9.70 -0.87
CA GLY A 38 -0.28 9.33 0.29
C GLY A 38 0.73 8.21 -0.03
N MET A 39 0.32 7.21 -0.82
CA MET A 39 1.22 6.14 -1.26
C MET A 39 2.32 6.69 -2.19
N LYS A 40 1.98 7.55 -3.15
CA LYS A 40 2.96 8.19 -4.04
C LYS A 40 3.96 9.04 -3.26
N GLN A 41 3.50 9.80 -2.25
CA GLN A 41 4.36 10.61 -1.38
C GLN A 41 5.37 9.77 -0.59
N LEU A 42 5.03 8.53 -0.24
CA LEU A 42 5.97 7.60 0.40
C LEU A 42 7.00 7.02 -0.58
N LEU A 43 6.62 6.84 -1.85
CA LEU A 43 7.54 6.38 -2.89
C LEU A 43 8.50 7.48 -3.36
N ALA A 44 8.00 8.72 -3.47
CA ALA A 44 8.70 9.84 -4.12
C ALA A 44 10.15 10.06 -3.62
N PRO A 45 10.43 10.16 -2.30
CA PRO A 45 11.79 10.42 -1.83
C PRO A 45 12.80 9.35 -2.26
N SER A 46 12.36 8.10 -2.34
CA SER A 46 13.23 7.00 -2.78
C SER A 46 13.41 7.01 -4.30
N MET A 47 12.37 7.39 -5.05
CA MET A 47 12.46 7.56 -6.51
C MET A 47 13.39 8.72 -6.90
N ASP A 48 13.29 9.85 -6.22
CA ASP A 48 14.15 11.01 -6.43
C ASP A 48 15.61 10.66 -6.14
N LYS A 49 15.85 9.93 -5.05
CA LYS A 49 17.18 9.45 -4.67
C LYS A 49 17.75 8.45 -5.67
N MET A 50 16.95 7.52 -6.19
CA MET A 50 17.43 6.62 -7.26
C MET A 50 17.82 7.40 -8.51
N THR A 51 16.99 8.37 -8.90
CA THR A 51 17.24 9.22 -10.07
C THR A 51 18.54 10.01 -9.91
N SER A 52 18.79 10.60 -8.74
CA SER A 52 20.03 11.35 -8.48
C SER A 52 21.28 10.47 -8.44
N LEU A 53 21.13 9.18 -8.11
CA LEU A 53 22.20 8.17 -8.17
C LEU A 53 22.35 7.52 -9.56
N GLY A 54 21.60 8.00 -10.57
CA GLY A 54 21.62 7.44 -11.93
C GLY A 54 20.98 6.06 -12.07
N LYS A 55 20.28 5.57 -11.04
CA LYS A 55 19.59 4.27 -11.04
C LYS A 55 18.24 4.38 -11.75
N LYS A 56 17.90 3.36 -12.54
CA LYS A 56 16.66 3.30 -13.31
C LYS A 56 15.84 2.05 -12.97
N ILE A 57 14.52 2.20 -13.06
CA ILE A 57 13.55 1.11 -13.08
C ILE A 57 13.34 0.74 -14.55
N ASP A 58 14.23 -0.09 -15.07
CA ASP A 58 14.36 -0.43 -16.49
C ASP A 58 14.10 -1.92 -16.78
N THR A 59 13.82 -2.70 -15.74
CA THR A 59 13.45 -4.11 -15.86
C THR A 59 12.07 -4.36 -15.26
N GLU A 60 11.38 -5.36 -15.80
CA GLU A 60 10.10 -5.82 -15.27
C GLU A 60 10.22 -6.25 -13.81
N GLU A 61 11.33 -6.88 -13.41
CA GLU A 61 11.57 -7.25 -12.01
C GLU A 61 11.60 -6.03 -11.08
N LYS A 62 12.32 -4.96 -11.47
CA LYS A 62 12.38 -3.71 -10.69
C LYS A 62 11.02 -3.02 -10.65
N PHE A 63 10.29 -3.04 -11.76
CA PHE A 63 8.93 -2.50 -11.82
C PHE A 63 8.00 -3.25 -10.88
N ASN A 64 8.03 -4.58 -10.89
CA ASN A 64 7.25 -5.44 -10.00
C ASN A 64 7.62 -5.22 -8.53
N GLN A 65 8.90 -4.99 -8.21
CA GLN A 65 9.33 -4.62 -6.86
C GLN A 65 8.77 -3.25 -6.45
N LEU A 66 8.81 -2.25 -7.34
CA LEU A 66 8.25 -0.92 -7.08
C LEU A 66 6.74 -0.98 -6.85
N ALA A 67 6.00 -1.68 -7.73
CA ALA A 67 4.57 -1.91 -7.59
C ALA A 67 4.25 -2.60 -6.25
N ASN A 68 5.00 -3.63 -5.88
CA ASN A 68 4.84 -4.30 -4.59
C ASN A 68 5.11 -3.38 -3.40
N ALA A 69 6.14 -2.52 -3.46
CA ALA A 69 6.39 -1.51 -2.43
C ALA A 69 5.20 -0.54 -2.32
N GLY A 70 4.67 -0.07 -3.45
CA GLY A 70 3.46 0.74 -3.51
C GLY A 70 2.26 0.07 -2.84
N ILE A 71 1.99 -1.20 -3.14
CA ILE A 71 0.92 -1.97 -2.48
C ILE A 71 1.12 -2.05 -0.97
N TYR A 72 2.36 -2.25 -0.50
CA TYR A 72 2.66 -2.28 0.93
C TYR A 72 2.40 -0.93 1.60
N TYR A 73 2.82 0.18 0.98
CA TYR A 73 2.53 1.51 1.50
C TYR A 73 1.04 1.82 1.50
N LEU A 74 0.34 1.48 0.42
CA LEU A 74 -1.11 1.63 0.33
C LEU A 74 -1.82 0.83 1.44
N CYS A 75 -1.42 -0.42 1.70
CA CYS A 75 -1.93 -1.20 2.83
C CYS A 75 -1.64 -0.53 4.18
N GLY A 76 -0.45 0.06 4.34
CA GLY A 76 -0.08 0.83 5.54
C GLY A 76 -0.99 2.02 5.78
N ILE A 77 -1.24 2.83 4.75
CA ILE A 77 -2.16 3.98 4.81
C ILE A 77 -3.58 3.53 5.11
N LEU A 78 -4.06 2.50 4.39
CA LEU A 78 -5.40 1.96 4.57
C LEU A 78 -5.62 1.38 5.98
N CYS A 79 -4.58 0.93 6.70
CA CYS A 79 -4.74 0.53 8.09
C CYS A 79 -5.27 1.67 8.97
N MET A 80 -4.92 2.93 8.69
CA MET A 80 -5.48 4.08 9.42
C MET A 80 -6.97 4.27 9.11
N ALA A 81 -7.35 4.17 7.83
CA ALA A 81 -8.75 4.21 7.41
C ALA A 81 -9.56 3.06 8.03
N MET A 82 -9.00 1.85 8.06
CA MET A 82 -9.63 0.68 8.67
C MET A 82 -9.77 0.82 10.18
N LYS A 83 -8.78 1.39 10.88
CA LYS A 83 -8.88 1.66 12.32
C LYS A 83 -10.08 2.55 12.63
N SER A 84 -10.25 3.64 11.89
CA SER A 84 -11.38 4.56 12.04
C SER A 84 -12.71 3.88 11.67
N ARG A 85 -12.77 3.19 10.52
CA ARG A 85 -14.00 2.58 10.04
C ARG A 85 -14.49 1.42 10.91
N THR A 86 -13.57 0.66 11.50
CA THR A 86 -13.89 -0.51 12.35
C THR A 86 -14.08 -0.15 13.83
N SER A 87 -13.93 1.12 14.21
CA SER A 87 -14.26 1.59 15.56
C SER A 87 -15.72 2.05 15.68
N ALA A 88 -16.48 2.12 14.58
CA ALA A 88 -17.87 2.58 14.56
C ALA A 88 -18.82 1.59 13.87
N PRO A 89 -20.12 1.58 14.21
CA PRO A 89 -21.13 0.83 13.46
C PRO A 89 -21.17 1.25 11.97
N PRO A 90 -21.51 0.34 11.04
CA PRO A 90 -21.88 -1.07 11.27
C PRO A 90 -20.68 -2.02 11.38
N PHE A 91 -19.45 -1.51 11.31
CA PHE A 91 -18.24 -2.33 11.16
C PHE A 91 -17.48 -2.59 12.47
N ASN A 92 -17.98 -2.12 13.61
CA ASN A 92 -17.42 -2.36 14.95
C ASN A 92 -17.67 -3.79 15.48
N VAL A 93 -17.74 -4.78 14.60
CA VAL A 93 -17.95 -6.19 14.93
C VAL A 93 -16.62 -6.93 15.05
N LYS A 94 -16.58 -8.01 15.85
CA LYS A 94 -15.37 -8.81 16.12
C LYS A 94 -14.62 -9.24 14.84
N LYS A 95 -15.34 -9.52 13.74
CA LYS A 95 -14.77 -9.88 12.43
C LYS A 95 -13.72 -8.87 11.93
N TYR A 96 -13.92 -7.58 12.20
CA TYR A 96 -13.07 -6.49 11.70
C TYR A 96 -12.18 -5.84 12.75
N GLN A 97 -12.33 -6.22 14.02
CA GLN A 97 -11.46 -5.76 15.11
C GLN A 97 -10.09 -6.42 14.99
N LYS A 98 -9.15 -5.72 14.35
CA LYS A 98 -7.77 -6.14 14.18
C LYS A 98 -6.84 -5.11 14.83
N ASN A 99 -5.62 -5.52 15.17
CA ASN A 99 -4.59 -4.58 15.59
C ASN A 99 -4.03 -3.83 14.37
N TRP A 100 -4.75 -2.79 13.95
CA TRP A 100 -4.45 -2.00 12.76
C TRP A 100 -3.11 -1.26 12.87
N ASP A 101 -2.75 -0.78 14.06
CA ASP A 101 -1.47 -0.10 14.28
C ASP A 101 -0.29 -1.05 14.07
N LYS A 102 -0.38 -2.29 14.57
CA LYS A 102 0.63 -3.33 14.34
C LYS A 102 0.74 -3.69 12.86
N LYS A 103 -0.40 -3.84 12.17
CA LYS A 103 -0.43 -4.12 10.74
C LYS A 103 0.19 -2.98 9.92
N GLN A 104 -0.18 -1.73 10.22
CA GLN A 104 0.38 -0.54 9.60
C GLN A 104 1.91 -0.57 9.67
N LYS A 105 2.47 -0.67 10.89
CA LYS A 105 3.93 -0.74 11.10
C LYS A 105 4.56 -1.87 10.30
N GLY A 106 3.93 -3.04 10.27
CA GLY A 106 4.40 -4.19 9.50
C GLY A 106 4.45 -3.94 8.00
N TYR A 107 3.41 -3.32 7.42
CA TYR A 107 3.40 -3.01 5.98
C TYR A 107 4.36 -1.88 5.62
N MET A 108 4.42 -0.82 6.43
CA MET A 108 5.38 0.28 6.22
C MET A 108 6.82 -0.23 6.24
N ALA A 109 7.16 -1.11 7.19
CA ALA A 109 8.48 -1.73 7.25
C ALA A 109 8.79 -2.60 6.02
N LYS A 110 7.81 -3.36 5.51
CA LYS A 110 7.97 -4.17 4.30
C LYS A 110 8.16 -3.32 3.04
N GLY A 111 7.36 -2.25 2.88
CA GLY A 111 7.54 -1.28 1.80
C GLY A 111 8.93 -0.67 1.82
N ASN A 112 9.38 -0.19 2.99
CA ASN A 112 10.72 0.38 3.17
C ASN A 112 11.83 -0.61 2.82
N LYS A 113 11.68 -1.89 3.22
CA LYS A 113 12.68 -2.93 2.91
C LYS A 113 12.79 -3.17 1.40
N ILE A 114 11.67 -3.17 0.68
CA ILE A 114 11.69 -3.34 -0.78
C ILE A 114 12.35 -2.13 -1.46
N MET A 115 11.98 -0.91 -1.06
CA MET A 115 12.61 0.31 -1.58
C MET A 115 14.11 0.35 -1.30
N GLN A 116 14.54 -0.06 -0.11
CA GLN A 116 15.96 -0.19 0.21
C GLN A 116 16.67 -1.20 -0.70
N GLY A 117 16.03 -2.34 -0.98
CA GLY A 117 16.56 -3.32 -1.94
C GLY A 117 16.73 -2.76 -3.34
N LEU A 118 15.73 -2.00 -3.83
CA LEU A 118 15.80 -1.29 -5.12
C LEU A 118 16.91 -0.24 -5.16
N MET A 119 17.20 0.41 -4.03
CA MET A 119 18.27 1.41 -3.94
C MET A 119 19.67 0.79 -3.81
N MET A 120 19.81 -0.44 -3.33
CA MET A 120 21.12 -1.08 -3.10
C MET A 120 21.61 -1.90 -4.29
N LYS A 121 20.69 -2.51 -5.04
CA LYS A 121 20.99 -3.23 -6.29
C LYS A 121 21.14 -2.26 -7.47
#